data_AF-A0A3N6PR53-F1
#
_entry.id   AF-A0A3N6PR53-F1
#
_cell.length_a   1.000
_cell.length_b   1.000
_cell.length_c   1.000
_cell.angle_alpha   90.00
_cell.angle_beta   90.00
_cell.angle_gamma   90.00
#
_symmetry.space_group_name_H-M   'P 1'
#
loop_
_entity.id
_entity.type
_entity.pdbx_description
1 polymer ?
#
loop_
_entity_poly.entity_id
_entity_poly.type
_entity_poly.pdbx_seq_one_letter_code
_entity_poly.pdbx_strand_id
1 'polypeptide(L)' 'MMQVDQFHNVMAGTSMATPFITGLVALLLEKEPQLTPEEIKQRLHSSSFIPGKPVGSFDPKWGFGLIDAEKLLTLVN' A
#
# COMPACT_ATOMS: atom_id res chain seq x y z
N MET A 1 -11.55 -17.64 -7.46
CA MET A 1 -12.74 -16.80 -7.20
C MET A 1 -13.71 -17.65 -6.39
N MET A 2 -14.26 -17.11 -5.31
CA MET A 2 -15.24 -17.78 -4.45
C MET A 2 -16.40 -16.82 -4.23
N GLN A 3 -17.62 -17.25 -4.52
CA GLN A 3 -18.81 -16.44 -4.28
C GLN A 3 -19.15 -16.45 -2.79
N VAL A 4 -19.42 -15.26 -2.23
CA VAL A 4 -19.82 -15.09 -0.83
C VAL A 4 -21.34 -14.91 -0.74
N ASP A 5 -21.90 -14.08 -1.63
CA ASP A 5 -23.34 -13.86 -1.77
C ASP A 5 -23.69 -13.46 -3.22
N GLN A 6 -24.91 -12.95 -3.45
CA GLN A 6 -25.39 -12.57 -4.80
C GLN A 6 -24.64 -11.36 -5.41
N PHE A 7 -23.92 -10.59 -4.60
CA PHE A 7 -23.28 -9.32 -4.98
C PHE A 7 -21.75 -9.32 -4.78
N HIS A 8 -21.21 -10.23 -3.96
CA HIS A 8 -19.80 -10.21 -3.57
C HIS A 8 -19.07 -11.52 -3.89
N ASN A 9 -17.83 -11.36 -4.38
CA ASN A 9 -16.91 -12.45 -4.66
C ASN A 9 -15.55 -12.17 -4.02
N VAL A 10 -14.94 -13.21 -3.46
CA VAL A 10 -13.53 -13.21 -3.05
C VAL A 10 -12.67 -13.53 -4.25
N MET A 11 -11.71 -12.65 -4.52
CA MET A 11 -10.73 -12.77 -5.59
C MET A 11 -9.32 -12.60 -5.01
N ALA A 12 -8.33 -13.14 -5.72
CA ALA A 12 -6.92 -13.03 -5.38
C ALA A 12 -6.12 -12.70 -6.64
N GLY A 13 -5.03 -11.95 -6.47
CA GLY A 13 -4.13 -11.55 -7.55
C GLY A 13 -3.57 -10.16 -7.34
N THR A 14 -2.56 -9.79 -8.11
CA THR A 14 -1.99 -8.44 -8.10
C THR A 14 -3.04 -7.38 -8.47
N SER A 15 -4.02 -7.73 -9.30
CA SER A 15 -5.18 -6.89 -9.61
C SER A 15 -6.03 -6.51 -8.38
N MET A 16 -5.96 -7.24 -7.27
CA MET A 16 -6.60 -6.88 -6.00
C MET A 16 -5.67 -6.09 -5.09
N ALA A 17 -4.35 -6.29 -5.19
CA ALA A 17 -3.36 -5.49 -4.48
C ALA A 17 -3.28 -4.05 -5.02
N THR A 18 -3.33 -3.87 -6.35
CA THR A 18 -3.26 -2.56 -7.00
C THR A 18 -4.31 -1.56 -6.48
N PRO A 19 -5.63 -1.86 -6.50
CA PRO A 19 -6.63 -0.90 -6.03
C PRO A 19 -6.52 -0.60 -4.53
N PHE A 20 -5.99 -1.52 -3.73
CA PHE A 20 -5.71 -1.28 -2.31
C PHE A 20 -4.68 -0.15 -2.13
N ILE A 21 -3.55 -0.23 -2.85
CA ILE A 21 -2.53 0.82 -2.82
C ILE A 21 -3.04 2.12 -3.44
N THR A 22 -3.81 2.05 -4.53
CA THR A 22 -4.44 3.24 -5.14
C THR A 22 -5.34 3.98 -4.14
N GLY A 23 -6.15 3.26 -3.36
CA GLY A 23 -7.00 3.86 -2.33
C GLY A 23 -6.19 4.57 -1.23
N LEU A 24 -5.09 3.96 -0.76
CA LEU A 24 -4.20 4.59 0.22
C LEU A 24 -3.56 5.87 -0.32
N VAL A 25 -3.13 5.88 -1.59
CA VAL A 25 -2.61 7.08 -2.24
C VAL A 25 -3.67 8.17 -2.38
N ALA A 26 -4.92 7.79 -2.66
CA ALA A 26 -6.03 8.74 -2.70
C ALA A 26 -6.26 9.39 -1.31
N LEU A 27 -6.22 8.62 -0.22
CA LEU A 27 -6.32 9.14 1.14
C LEU A 27 -5.15 10.07 1.51
N LEU A 28 -3.92 9.72 1.08
CA LEU A 28 -2.77 10.60 1.24
C LEU A 28 -2.97 11.94 0.53
N LEU A 29 -3.44 11.91 -0.72
CA LEU A 29 -3.69 13.12 -1.51
C LEU A 29 -4.89 13.92 -1.02
N GLU A 30 -5.90 13.27 -0.42
CA GLU A 30 -7.00 13.96 0.25
C GLU A 30 -6.49 14.77 1.45
N LYS A 31 -5.58 14.19 2.25
CA LYS A 31 -4.98 14.84 3.42
C LYS A 31 -3.93 15.88 3.06
N GLU A 32 -3.09 15.58 2.07
CA GLU A 32 -1.96 16.39 1.63
C GLU A 32 -1.94 16.52 0.09
N PRO A 33 -2.77 17.41 -0.48
CA PRO A 33 -2.97 17.50 -1.94
C PRO A 33 -1.73 17.90 -2.74
N GLN A 34 -0.70 18.43 -2.07
CA GLN A 34 0.51 18.96 -2.69
C GLN A 34 1.60 17.89 -2.87
N LEU A 35 1.39 16.67 -2.35
CA LEU A 35 2.39 15.61 -2.41
C LEU A 35 2.73 15.25 -3.87
N THR A 36 4.02 15.24 -4.15
CA THR A 36 4.55 14.80 -5.44
C THR A 36 4.54 13.26 -5.52
N PRO A 37 4.55 12.70 -6.74
CA PRO A 37 4.67 11.26 -6.93
C PRO A 37 5.92 10.64 -6.26
N GLU A 38 7.00 11.40 -6.15
CA GLU A 38 8.24 10.94 -5.51
C GLU A 38 8.09 10.87 -3.99
N GLU A 39 7.52 11.91 -3.36
CA GLU A 39 7.22 11.90 -1.92
C GLU A 39 6.25 10.77 -1.56
N ILE A 40 5.24 10.52 -2.39
CA ILE A 40 4.30 9.40 -2.20
C ILE A 40 5.04 8.07 -2.21
N LYS A 41 5.93 7.83 -3.19
CA LYS A 41 6.73 6.60 -3.26
C LYS A 41 7.63 6.46 -2.03
N GLN A 42 8.28 7.54 -1.60
CA GLN A 42 9.15 7.51 -0.41
C GLN A 42 8.36 7.13 0.84
N ARG A 43 7.15 7.68 1.03
CA ARG A 43 6.27 7.30 2.14
C ARG A 43 5.79 5.87 2.05
N LEU A 44 5.44 5.39 0.85
CA LEU A 44 5.08 3.98 0.64
C LEU A 44 6.25 3.06 1.02
N HIS A 45 7.47 3.39 0.60
CA HIS A 45 8.66 2.59 0.93
C HIS A 45 8.95 2.61 2.44
N SER A 46 8.94 3.77 3.08
CA SER A 46 9.25 3.90 4.51
C SER A 46 8.17 3.31 5.42
N SER A 47 6.94 3.18 4.90
CA SER A 47 5.81 2.55 5.58
C SER A 47 5.65 1.07 5.25
N SER A 48 6.56 0.50 4.46
CA SER A 48 6.52 -0.92 4.11
C SER A 48 7.54 -1.73 4.89
N PHE A 49 7.24 -3.01 5.11
CA PHE A 49 8.16 -3.94 5.75
C PHE A 49 8.03 -5.36 5.18
N ILE A 50 9.13 -6.09 5.19
CA ILE A 50 9.14 -7.52 4.84
C ILE A 50 9.31 -8.32 6.14
N PRO A 51 8.36 -9.22 6.49
CA PRO A 51 8.47 -10.03 7.69
C PRO A 51 9.81 -10.77 7.77
N GLY A 52 10.52 -10.60 8.89
CA GLY A 52 11.82 -11.22 9.13
C GLY A 52 13.02 -10.59 8.41
N LYS A 53 12.86 -9.45 7.72
CA LYS A 53 13.98 -8.69 7.14
C LYS A 53 14.16 -7.32 7.81
N PRO A 54 15.37 -6.75 7.78
CA PRO A 54 15.61 -5.38 8.25
C PRO A 54 14.72 -4.35 7.53
N VAL A 55 14.40 -3.25 8.23
CA VAL A 55 13.65 -2.11 7.65
C VAL A 55 14.38 -1.56 6.43
N GLY A 56 13.64 -1.22 5.37
CA GLY A 56 14.20 -0.73 4.12
C GLY A 56 14.77 -1.81 3.18
N SER A 57 14.66 -3.09 3.55
CA SER A 57 15.04 -4.19 2.66
C SER A 57 14.18 -4.20 1.40
N PHE A 58 14.82 -4.47 0.26
CA PHE A 58 14.15 -4.79 -0.99
C PHE A 58 14.22 -6.30 -1.27
N ASP A 59 13.16 -6.84 -1.85
CA ASP A 59 13.11 -8.22 -2.32
C ASP A 59 12.40 -8.29 -3.69
N PRO A 60 12.90 -9.04 -4.68
CA PRO A 60 12.28 -9.11 -6.00
C PRO A 60 10.81 -9.57 -6.02
N LYS A 61 10.39 -10.36 -5.03
CA LYS A 61 8.99 -10.82 -4.90
C LYS A 61 8.13 -9.83 -4.12
N TRP A 62 8.68 -9.15 -3.12
CA TRP A 62 7.90 -8.29 -2.22
C TRP A 62 8.05 -6.79 -2.49
N GLY A 63 8.98 -6.36 -3.35
CA GLY A 63 9.40 -4.98 -3.41
C GLY A 63 9.96 -4.53 -2.06
N PHE A 64 9.45 -3.41 -1.53
CA PHE A 64 9.76 -2.92 -0.18
C PHE A 64 8.91 -3.58 0.93
N GLY A 65 7.97 -4.47 0.58
CA GLY A 65 7.22 -5.26 1.53
C GLY A 65 5.73 -4.96 1.63
N LEU A 66 5.12 -5.44 2.71
CA LEU A 66 3.72 -5.17 3.07
C LEU A 66 3.59 -3.74 3.55
N ILE A 67 2.54 -3.06 3.09
CA ILE A 67 2.23 -1.72 3.53
C ILE A 67 1.62 -1.72 4.93
N ASP A 68 2.12 -0.85 5.80
CA ASP A 68 1.45 -0.44 7.03
C ASP A 68 0.64 0.82 6.74
N ALA A 69 -0.69 0.66 6.63
CA ALA A 69 -1.60 1.73 6.26
C ALA A 69 -1.69 2.82 7.35
N GLU A 70 -1.62 2.44 8.63
CA GLU A 70 -1.65 3.40 9.73
C GLU A 70 -0.40 4.25 9.72
N LYS A 71 0.78 3.62 9.62
CA LYS A 71 2.04 4.34 9.50
C LYS A 71 2.07 5.26 8.27
N LEU A 72 1.56 4.80 7.13
CA LEU A 72 1.49 5.60 5.91
C LEU A 72 0.67 6.88 6.10
N LEU A 73 -0.51 6.78 6.71
CA LEU A 73 -1.47 7.88 6.83
C LEU A 73 -1.20 8.81 8.03
N THR A 74 -0.42 8.33 9.00
CA THR A 74 -0.02 9.12 10.19
C THR A 74 1.31 9.84 10.01
N LEU A 75 2.12 9.48 9.01
CA LEU A 75 3.24 10.31 8.58
C LEU A 75 2.71 11.69 8.19
N VAL A 76 3.01 12.69 9.00
CA VAL A 76 2.77 14.10 8.72
C VAL A 76 4.14 14.71 8.47
N ASN A 77 4.29 15.45 7.37
CA ASN A 77 5.44 16.33 7.20
C ASN A 77 5.38 17.50 8.18
#